data_AF-A0A4R4K6U1-F1
#
_entry.id   AF-A0A4R4K6U1-F1
#
_cell.length_a   1.000
_cell.length_b   1.000
_cell.length_c   1.000
_cell.angle_alpha   90.00
_cell.angle_beta   90.00
_cell.angle_gamma   90.00
#
_symmetry.space_group_name_H-M   'P 1'
#
loop_
_entity.id
_entity.type
_entity.pdbx_description
1 polymer ?
#
loop_
_entity_poly.entity_id
_entity_poly.type
_entity_poly.pdbx_seq_one_letter_code
_entity_poly.pdbx_strand_id
1 'polypeptide(L)'
;MVEFKNLAVLQNAPLRIQEQVRNEGKLQIAGREYHINADLQQVLRTHPKSDHFARFLEGVSKFFLSGSSASVAKEATKTLFSTEGSQQQRLQSTDSVSHARMLFKDGSLRTSEQVLEKLKTADTHKMTEAMLAEHSLLLQRAMSESLLNTETGKKLQDLMGHQAAAQLTSKLVAPEQSFVSFEQLRKQPSASGAVASLEPILMMEEKNLLAAQQHQEAIKGQDLNQGIYAKTLSEDFYNPGKLTDDVDKAAAWILKASTSGGNEWSNFTALLKEYTHNGKDLTDSQNLKELHHRLVPNIERDYRGPAISGGSLPSSIGGAALLARHLETLDKEDPQIGKQLFAAVVGFHGFTDGNGRMGRLLYALTELRAGQFTPLSVTTENALHGIH
;
A
#
# COMPACT_ATOMS: atom_id res chain seq x y z
N MET A 1 -34.16 18.63 17.55
CA MET A 1 -34.55 19.34 16.32
C MET A 1 -34.29 20.82 16.54
N VAL A 2 -33.22 21.34 15.95
CA VAL A 2 -32.85 22.76 16.04
C VAL A 2 -33.61 23.58 14.98
N GLU A 3 -34.23 24.68 15.40
CA GLU A 3 -34.91 25.64 14.53
C GLU A 3 -34.15 26.97 14.47
N PHE A 4 -33.96 27.48 13.26
CA PHE A 4 -33.36 28.79 13.01
C PHE A 4 -34.38 29.73 12.37
N LYS A 5 -34.43 30.97 12.86
CA LYS A 5 -35.33 31.99 12.32
C LYS A 5 -35.08 32.30 10.84
N ASN A 6 -33.81 32.25 10.41
CA ASN A 6 -33.39 32.41 9.02
C ASN A 6 -31.98 31.84 8.81
N LEU A 7 -31.53 31.82 7.55
CA LEU A 7 -30.22 31.31 7.15
C LEU A 7 -29.04 32.08 7.79
N ALA A 8 -29.16 33.40 7.99
CA ALA A 8 -28.10 34.19 8.59
C ALA A 8 -27.85 33.79 10.06
N VAL A 9 -28.90 33.39 10.79
CA VAL A 9 -28.74 32.87 12.17
C VAL A 9 -27.99 31.54 12.15
N LEU A 10 -28.25 30.66 11.18
CA LEU A 10 -27.50 29.41 11.01
C LEU A 10 -26.02 29.69 10.68
N GLN A 11 -25.75 30.63 9.77
CA GLN A 11 -24.39 31.01 9.36
C GLN A 11 -23.56 31.56 10.51
N ASN A 12 -24.18 32.32 11.42
CA ASN A 12 -23.52 32.90 12.58
C ASN A 12 -23.58 32.01 13.83
N ALA A 13 -24.19 30.82 13.75
CA ALA A 13 -24.28 29.91 14.88
C ALA A 13 -22.88 29.36 15.25
N PRO A 14 -22.57 29.21 16.55
CA PRO A 14 -21.34 28.55 16.99
C PRO A 14 -21.15 27.17 16.34
N LEU A 15 -19.91 26.79 16.05
CA LEU A 15 -19.57 25.51 15.40
C LEU A 15 -20.20 24.30 16.10
N ARG A 16 -20.21 24.27 17.44
CA ARG A 16 -20.85 23.22 18.23
C ARG A 16 -22.34 23.05 17.91
N ILE A 17 -23.06 24.14 17.67
CA ILE A 17 -24.48 24.09 17.29
C ILE A 17 -24.63 23.58 15.85
N GLN A 18 -23.76 24.01 14.95
CA GLN A 18 -23.75 23.51 13.57
C GLN A 18 -23.45 22.00 13.50
N GLU A 19 -22.52 21.51 14.32
CA GLU A 19 -22.21 20.08 14.46
C GLU A 19 -23.38 19.30 15.05
N GLN A 20 -24.02 19.83 16.10
CA GLN A 20 -25.23 19.23 16.65
C GLN A 20 -26.32 19.09 15.57
N VAL A 21 -26.54 20.14 14.77
CA VAL A 21 -27.50 20.12 13.65
C VAL A 21 -27.17 19.00 12.66
N ARG A 22 -25.89 18.82 12.27
CA ARG A 22 -25.48 17.74 11.36
C ARG A 22 -25.87 16.36 11.88
N ASN A 23 -25.75 16.16 13.19
CA ASN A 23 -26.00 14.87 13.85
C ASN A 23 -27.49 14.59 14.09
N GLU A 24 -28.35 15.61 14.10
CA GLU A 24 -29.80 15.46 14.34
C GLU A 24 -30.59 14.96 13.12
N GLY A 25 -30.00 14.98 11.91
CA GLY A 25 -30.64 14.48 10.68
C GLY A 25 -31.81 15.34 10.15
N LYS A 26 -32.20 16.40 10.88
CA LYS A 26 -33.27 17.34 10.54
C LYS A 26 -32.92 18.75 10.95
N LEU A 27 -33.34 19.72 10.16
CA LEU A 27 -33.09 21.15 10.35
C LEU A 27 -34.35 21.93 10.01
N GLN A 28 -34.74 22.89 10.85
CA GLN A 28 -35.80 23.84 10.51
C GLN A 28 -35.22 25.24 10.27
N ILE A 29 -35.60 25.87 9.16
CA ILE A 29 -35.24 27.27 8.85
C ILE A 29 -36.50 28.01 8.42
N ALA A 30 -36.83 29.09 9.13
CA ALA A 30 -38.02 29.90 8.88
C ALA A 30 -39.32 29.07 8.78
N GLY A 31 -39.52 28.15 9.74
CA GLY A 31 -40.69 27.26 9.79
C GLY A 31 -40.74 26.17 8.72
N ARG A 32 -39.67 25.97 7.93
CA ARG A 32 -39.57 24.90 6.93
C ARG A 32 -38.62 23.81 7.39
N GLU A 33 -39.06 22.55 7.30
CA GLU A 33 -38.21 21.39 7.56
C GLU A 33 -37.29 21.10 6.35
N TYR A 34 -36.09 20.67 6.68
CA TYR A 34 -35.08 20.15 5.77
C TYR A 34 -34.50 18.88 6.37
N HIS A 35 -34.19 17.91 5.51
CA HIS A 35 -33.54 16.68 5.92
C HIS A 35 -32.04 16.81 5.70
N ILE A 36 -31.23 16.36 6.66
CA ILE A 36 -29.78 16.32 6.52
C ILE A 36 -29.41 14.89 6.12
N ASN A 37 -28.87 14.75 4.92
CA ASN A 37 -28.29 13.52 4.45
C ASN A 37 -26.79 13.54 4.80
N ALA A 38 -26.41 12.85 5.87
CA ALA A 38 -25.03 12.77 6.34
C ALA A 38 -24.13 12.03 5.33
N ASP A 39 -24.63 10.98 4.69
CA ASP A 39 -23.91 10.15 3.71
C ASP A 39 -23.52 10.93 2.45
N LEU A 40 -24.28 11.98 2.12
CA LEU A 40 -23.99 12.89 1.03
C LEU A 40 -23.43 14.24 1.49
N GLN A 41 -23.35 14.48 2.81
CA GLN A 41 -23.04 15.79 3.37
C GLN A 41 -23.86 16.92 2.72
N GLN A 42 -25.19 16.72 2.66
CA GLN A 42 -26.11 17.62 1.97
C GLN A 42 -27.39 17.85 2.76
N VAL A 43 -27.89 19.09 2.71
CA VAL A 43 -29.23 19.46 3.17
C VAL A 43 -30.20 19.30 2.01
N LEU A 44 -31.22 18.47 2.19
CA LEU A 44 -32.27 18.20 1.21
C LEU A 44 -33.55 18.92 1.63
N ARG A 45 -34.23 19.53 0.66
CA ARG A 45 -35.59 20.03 0.86
C ARG A 45 -36.51 18.85 1.15
N THR A 46 -37.28 18.91 2.23
CA THR A 46 -38.41 18.00 2.38
C THR A 46 -39.57 18.50 1.51
N HIS A 47 -40.08 17.65 0.62
CA HIS A 47 -41.35 17.96 -0.04
C HIS A 47 -42.47 17.93 1.00
N PRO A 48 -43.32 18.97 1.08
CA PRO A 48 -44.48 18.91 1.96
C PRO A 48 -45.35 17.74 1.50
N LYS A 49 -45.74 16.87 2.45
CA LYS A 49 -46.76 15.86 2.22
C LYS A 49 -48.07 16.60 1.94
N SER A 50 -48.51 16.55 0.68
CA SER A 50 -49.83 16.93 0.18
C SER A 50 -50.44 18.20 0.77
N ASP A 51 -50.19 19.36 0.15
CA ASP A 51 -51.25 20.37 0.09
C ASP A 51 -51.06 21.37 -1.05
N HIS A 52 -52.10 21.53 -1.89
CA HIS A 52 -52.12 22.50 -2.99
C HIS A 52 -52.00 23.95 -2.47
N PHE A 53 -52.41 24.20 -1.22
CA PHE A 53 -52.23 25.47 -0.51
C PHE A 53 -50.77 25.80 -0.19
N ALA A 54 -49.93 24.80 0.08
CA ALA A 54 -48.52 25.01 0.37
C ALA A 54 -47.74 25.51 -0.86
N ARG A 55 -48.12 25.08 -2.07
CA ARG A 55 -47.55 25.54 -3.35
C ARG A 55 -47.98 26.97 -3.72
N PHE A 56 -49.21 27.36 -3.38
CA PHE A 56 -49.71 28.72 -3.60
C PHE A 56 -49.04 29.74 -2.67
N LEU A 57 -48.90 29.41 -1.38
CA LEU A 57 -48.09 30.21 -0.44
C LEU A 57 -46.60 30.24 -0.81
N GLU A 58 -46.09 29.21 -1.51
CA GLU A 58 -44.75 29.18 -2.09
C GLU A 58 -44.52 30.28 -3.15
N GLY A 59 -45.58 30.70 -3.87
CA GLY A 59 -45.54 31.79 -4.84
C GLY A 59 -45.50 33.17 -4.18
N VAL A 60 -46.22 33.34 -3.07
CA VAL A 60 -46.38 34.64 -2.38
C VAL A 60 -45.25 34.91 -1.38
N SER A 61 -44.75 33.90 -0.65
CA SER A 61 -43.61 34.06 0.26
C SER A 61 -42.26 34.23 -0.43
N LYS A 62 -42.13 33.89 -1.72
CA LYS A 62 -40.93 34.16 -2.53
C LYS A 62 -40.58 35.64 -2.60
N PHE A 63 -41.56 36.52 -2.40
CA PHE A 63 -41.40 37.96 -2.58
C PHE A 63 -40.86 38.69 -1.34
N PHE A 64 -40.90 38.11 -0.14
CA PHE A 64 -40.63 38.88 1.08
C PHE A 64 -39.60 38.29 2.05
N LEU A 65 -39.30 36.99 2.04
CA LEU A 65 -38.34 36.42 3.00
C LEU A 65 -37.56 35.24 2.39
N SER A 66 -36.30 35.48 2.02
CA SER A 66 -35.23 34.48 1.80
C SER A 66 -35.50 33.33 0.79
N GLY A 67 -35.17 33.54 -0.50
CA GLY A 67 -34.83 32.48 -1.47
C GLY A 67 -35.85 31.36 -1.75
N SER A 68 -35.64 30.58 -2.82
CA SER A 68 -36.37 29.31 -3.00
C SER A 68 -35.90 28.29 -1.96
N SER A 69 -36.73 27.31 -1.56
CA SER A 69 -36.29 26.25 -0.61
C SER A 69 -35.07 25.48 -1.11
N ALA A 70 -34.88 25.38 -2.43
CA ALA A 70 -33.68 24.81 -3.03
C ALA A 70 -32.44 25.70 -2.80
N SER A 71 -32.60 27.03 -2.90
CA SER A 71 -31.54 27.99 -2.57
C SER A 71 -31.16 27.94 -1.10
N VAL A 72 -32.15 27.87 -0.20
CA VAL A 72 -31.93 27.73 1.25
C VAL A 72 -31.21 26.43 1.57
N ALA A 73 -31.63 25.30 0.99
CA ALA A 73 -30.97 24.01 1.17
C ALA A 73 -29.51 24.03 0.65
N LYS A 74 -29.26 24.69 -0.49
CA LYS A 74 -27.91 24.85 -1.05
C LYS A 74 -27.00 25.64 -0.11
N GLU A 75 -27.46 26.78 0.39
CA GLU A 75 -26.64 27.59 1.30
C GLU A 75 -26.49 26.95 2.68
N ALA A 76 -27.54 26.32 3.23
CA ALA A 76 -27.42 25.54 4.45
C ALA A 76 -26.41 24.40 4.30
N THR A 77 -26.38 23.74 3.13
CA THR A 77 -25.34 22.74 2.81
C THR A 77 -23.95 23.35 2.83
N LYS A 78 -23.75 24.54 2.24
CA LYS A 78 -22.45 25.22 2.27
C LYS A 78 -22.02 25.53 3.70
N THR A 79 -22.91 26.11 4.51
CA THR A 79 -22.64 26.43 5.91
C THR A 79 -22.30 25.19 6.73
N LEU A 80 -23.07 24.11 6.55
CA LEU A 80 -22.92 22.91 7.36
C LEU A 80 -21.87 21.92 6.84
N PHE A 81 -21.46 21.96 5.58
CA PHE A 81 -20.61 20.89 5.03
C PHE A 81 -19.38 21.36 4.25
N SER A 82 -19.22 22.67 4.02
CA SER A 82 -17.99 23.26 3.49
C SER A 82 -17.07 23.75 4.62
N THR A 83 -16.88 22.91 5.64
CA THR A 83 -16.01 23.18 6.80
C THR A 83 -14.86 22.18 6.88
N GLU A 84 -13.78 22.53 7.57
CA GLU A 84 -12.62 21.64 7.79
C GLU A 84 -13.04 20.32 8.46
N GLY A 85 -13.92 20.36 9.45
CA GLY A 85 -14.41 19.13 10.11
C GLY A 85 -15.14 18.18 9.14
N SER A 86 -15.91 18.73 8.19
CA SER A 86 -16.57 17.92 7.15
C SER A 86 -15.59 17.33 6.17
N GLN A 87 -14.53 18.07 5.82
CA GLN A 87 -13.42 17.56 5.01
C GLN A 87 -12.69 16.42 5.75
N GLN A 88 -12.35 16.60 7.02
CA GLN A 88 -11.72 15.55 7.83
C GLN A 88 -12.57 14.28 7.89
N GLN A 89 -13.88 14.40 8.06
CA GLN A 89 -14.80 13.27 7.99
C GLN A 89 -14.73 12.55 6.63
N ARG A 90 -14.66 13.29 5.52
CA ARG A 90 -14.53 12.70 4.18
C ARG A 90 -13.19 11.97 4.01
N LEU A 91 -12.10 12.57 4.48
CA LEU A 91 -10.76 11.97 4.43
C LEU A 91 -10.68 10.67 5.23
N GLN A 92 -11.50 10.51 6.28
CA GLN A 92 -11.62 9.30 7.09
C GLN A 92 -12.49 8.19 6.47
N SER A 93 -13.07 8.40 5.28
CA SER A 93 -13.87 7.37 4.60
C SER A 93 -13.06 6.08 4.42
N THR A 94 -13.73 4.92 4.49
CA THR A 94 -13.12 3.60 4.29
C THR A 94 -12.80 3.32 2.83
N ASP A 95 -13.57 3.86 1.89
CA ASP A 95 -13.44 3.62 0.45
C ASP A 95 -13.66 4.89 -0.39
N SER A 96 -13.22 4.86 -1.65
CA SER A 96 -13.32 5.99 -2.57
C SER A 96 -14.77 6.35 -2.93
N VAL A 97 -15.69 5.38 -2.97
CA VAL A 97 -17.09 5.61 -3.33
C VAL A 97 -17.79 6.42 -2.24
N SER A 98 -17.62 6.04 -0.98
CA SER A 98 -18.14 6.75 0.19
C SER A 98 -17.57 8.17 0.27
N HIS A 99 -16.26 8.33 0.05
CA HIS A 99 -15.63 9.65 -0.03
C HIS A 99 -16.25 10.50 -1.15
N ALA A 100 -16.34 9.95 -2.36
CA ALA A 100 -16.86 10.64 -3.53
C ALA A 100 -18.34 11.02 -3.40
N ARG A 101 -19.17 10.16 -2.80
CA ARG A 101 -20.58 10.45 -2.51
C ARG A 101 -20.74 11.69 -1.66
N MET A 102 -19.93 11.84 -0.61
CA MET A 102 -19.91 13.03 0.23
C MET A 102 -19.34 14.25 -0.50
N LEU A 103 -18.21 14.09 -1.21
CA LEU A 103 -17.53 15.20 -1.89
C LEU A 103 -18.39 15.79 -3.03
N PHE A 104 -18.96 14.93 -3.86
CA PHE A 104 -19.75 15.31 -5.03
C PHE A 104 -21.24 15.41 -4.76
N LYS A 105 -21.70 15.03 -3.56
CA LYS A 105 -23.12 14.98 -3.17
C LYS A 105 -23.94 14.12 -4.13
N ASP A 106 -23.36 12.97 -4.51
CA ASP A 106 -23.86 12.12 -5.59
C ASP A 106 -24.06 10.68 -5.11
N GLY A 107 -25.25 10.40 -4.58
CA GLY A 107 -25.61 9.07 -4.08
C GLY A 107 -25.75 7.99 -5.14
N SER A 108 -25.61 8.32 -6.42
CA SER A 108 -25.69 7.34 -7.52
C SER A 108 -24.38 6.57 -7.73
N LEU A 109 -23.25 7.09 -7.24
CA LEU A 109 -21.94 6.46 -7.37
C LEU A 109 -21.91 5.10 -6.65
N ARG A 110 -21.50 4.03 -7.32
CA ARG A 110 -21.45 2.65 -6.83
C ARG A 110 -20.07 2.00 -6.94
N THR A 111 -19.22 2.42 -7.87
CA THR A 111 -17.89 1.82 -8.09
C THR A 111 -16.80 2.87 -8.17
N SER A 112 -15.55 2.47 -7.95
CA SER A 112 -14.38 3.36 -8.04
C SER A 112 -14.18 3.89 -9.46
N GLU A 113 -14.54 3.14 -10.51
CA GLU A 113 -14.49 3.63 -11.90
C GLU A 113 -15.48 4.78 -12.14
N GLN A 114 -16.68 4.72 -11.53
CA GLN A 114 -17.63 5.83 -11.61
C GLN A 114 -17.09 7.09 -10.89
N VAL A 115 -16.33 6.90 -9.80
CA VAL A 115 -15.63 8.00 -9.12
C VAL A 115 -14.56 8.60 -10.05
N LEU A 116 -13.77 7.76 -10.73
CA LEU A 116 -12.77 8.21 -11.70
C LEU A 116 -13.41 8.99 -12.87
N GLU A 117 -14.54 8.54 -13.41
CA GLU A 117 -15.26 9.30 -14.44
C GLU A 117 -15.73 10.67 -13.94
N LYS A 118 -16.19 10.73 -12.69
CA LYS A 118 -16.57 12.01 -12.07
C LYS A 118 -15.37 12.94 -11.96
N LEU A 119 -14.24 12.42 -11.46
CA LEU A 119 -12.98 13.15 -11.31
C LEU A 119 -12.41 13.66 -12.64
N LYS A 120 -12.55 12.88 -13.72
CA LYS A 120 -12.10 13.26 -15.06
C LYS A 120 -12.73 14.58 -15.53
N THR A 121 -14.00 14.78 -15.21
CA THR A 121 -14.76 16.01 -15.57
C THR A 121 -14.59 17.16 -14.58
N ALA A 122 -13.87 16.96 -13.48
CA ALA A 122 -13.68 18.00 -12.47
C ALA A 122 -12.79 19.14 -13.00
N ASP A 123 -13.23 20.38 -12.82
CA ASP A 123 -12.48 21.58 -13.19
C ASP A 123 -11.45 21.91 -12.10
N THR A 124 -10.26 21.31 -12.22
CA THR A 124 -9.19 21.45 -11.22
C THR A 124 -8.56 22.85 -11.21
N HIS A 125 -8.79 23.68 -12.24
CA HIS A 125 -8.20 25.03 -12.33
C HIS A 125 -8.92 26.05 -11.42
N LYS A 126 -10.14 25.74 -11.01
CA LYS A 126 -10.94 26.57 -10.09
C LYS A 126 -10.86 26.13 -8.64
N MET A 127 -10.04 25.12 -8.32
CA MET A 127 -9.93 24.56 -6.99
C MET A 127 -8.91 25.34 -6.16
N THR A 128 -9.20 25.49 -4.86
CA THR A 128 -8.17 25.88 -3.88
C THR A 128 -7.18 24.73 -3.71
N GLU A 129 -6.02 25.01 -3.12
CA GLU A 129 -5.00 23.99 -2.82
C GLU A 129 -5.56 22.84 -1.97
N ALA A 130 -6.31 23.15 -0.91
CA ALA A 130 -6.94 22.14 -0.05
C ALA A 130 -7.96 21.27 -0.82
N MET A 131 -8.73 21.87 -1.74
CA MET A 131 -9.66 21.12 -2.58
C MET A 131 -8.91 20.22 -3.56
N LEU A 132 -7.85 20.73 -4.18
CA LEU A 132 -7.03 19.97 -5.12
C LEU A 132 -6.34 18.78 -4.42
N ALA A 133 -5.83 18.98 -3.21
CA ALA A 133 -5.24 17.92 -2.39
C ALA A 133 -6.25 16.81 -2.08
N GLU A 134 -7.48 17.15 -1.66
CA GLU A 134 -8.55 16.17 -1.41
C GLU A 134 -8.93 15.40 -2.69
N HIS A 135 -9.07 16.09 -3.83
CA HIS A 135 -9.38 15.44 -5.11
C HIS A 135 -8.24 14.53 -5.57
N SER A 136 -6.99 14.93 -5.34
CA SER A 136 -5.81 14.14 -5.70
C SER A 136 -5.72 12.86 -4.86
N LEU A 137 -6.04 12.94 -3.57
CA LEU A 137 -6.17 11.77 -2.72
C LEU A 137 -7.30 10.85 -3.20
N LEU A 138 -8.47 11.41 -3.54
CA LEU A 138 -9.60 10.62 -4.04
C LEU A 138 -9.25 9.92 -5.37
N LEU A 139 -8.51 10.59 -6.26
CA LEU A 139 -7.99 10.02 -7.50
C LEU A 139 -7.08 8.82 -7.23
N GLN A 140 -6.13 8.94 -6.30
CA GLN A 140 -5.24 7.84 -5.93
C GLN A 140 -6.03 6.66 -5.37
N ARG A 141 -6.94 6.90 -4.43
CA ARG A 141 -7.78 5.86 -3.81
C ARG A 141 -8.61 5.13 -4.85
N ALA A 142 -9.34 5.86 -5.68
CA ALA A 142 -10.20 5.28 -6.70
C ALA A 142 -9.38 4.49 -7.74
N MET A 143 -8.21 4.98 -8.14
CA MET A 143 -7.33 4.25 -9.07
C MET A 143 -6.77 2.96 -8.44
N SER A 144 -6.29 3.01 -7.20
CA SER A 144 -5.81 1.81 -6.49
C SER A 144 -6.92 0.77 -6.30
N GLU A 145 -8.11 1.19 -5.86
CA GLU A 145 -9.28 0.31 -5.71
C GLU A 145 -9.71 -0.31 -7.05
N SER A 146 -9.73 0.48 -8.13
CA SER A 146 -10.01 -0.03 -9.47
C SER A 146 -8.97 -1.02 -9.98
N LEU A 147 -7.68 -0.77 -9.71
CA LEU A 147 -6.60 -1.70 -10.07
C LEU A 147 -6.74 -3.04 -9.35
N LEU A 148 -7.10 -3.05 -8.07
CA LEU A 148 -7.38 -4.28 -7.32
C LEU A 148 -8.55 -5.09 -7.91
N ASN A 149 -9.50 -4.42 -8.55
CA ASN A 149 -10.67 -5.07 -9.15
C ASN A 149 -10.43 -5.64 -10.55
N THR A 150 -9.29 -5.34 -11.18
CA THR A 150 -8.86 -5.96 -12.45
C THR A 150 -8.62 -7.47 -12.28
N GLU A 151 -8.55 -8.21 -13.39
CA GLU A 151 -8.23 -9.63 -13.35
C GLU A 151 -6.85 -9.86 -12.73
N THR A 152 -5.85 -9.09 -13.20
CA THR A 152 -4.48 -9.16 -12.69
C THR A 152 -4.39 -8.75 -11.22
N GLY A 153 -5.12 -7.72 -10.81
CA GLY A 153 -5.21 -7.29 -9.42
C GLY A 153 -5.76 -8.37 -8.48
N LYS A 154 -6.72 -9.17 -8.93
CA LYS A 154 -7.25 -10.32 -8.17
C LYS A 154 -6.22 -11.45 -8.06
N LYS A 155 -5.53 -11.80 -9.14
CA LYS A 155 -4.45 -12.81 -9.11
C LYS A 155 -3.33 -12.40 -8.14
N LEU A 156 -2.96 -11.12 -8.14
CA LEU A 156 -2.00 -10.59 -7.17
C LEU A 156 -2.51 -10.68 -5.73
N GLN A 157 -3.79 -10.44 -5.47
CA GLN A 157 -4.37 -10.66 -4.14
C GLN A 157 -4.27 -12.13 -3.70
N ASP A 158 -4.48 -13.08 -4.61
CA ASP A 158 -4.34 -14.51 -4.30
C ASP A 158 -2.88 -14.90 -4.02
N LEU A 159 -1.93 -14.32 -4.77
CA LEU A 159 -0.50 -14.61 -4.65
C LEU A 159 0.14 -13.99 -3.40
N MET A 160 -0.12 -12.71 -3.09
CA MET A 160 0.55 -12.00 -2.00
C MET A 160 -0.38 -11.57 -0.84
N GLY A 161 -1.67 -11.81 -0.96
CA GLY A 161 -2.68 -11.41 0.03
C GLY A 161 -3.22 -10.00 -0.21
N HIS A 162 -4.44 -9.75 0.28
CA HIS A 162 -5.16 -8.48 0.10
C HIS A 162 -4.37 -7.25 0.57
N GLN A 163 -3.72 -7.33 1.73
CA GLN A 163 -2.99 -6.20 2.29
C GLN A 163 -1.79 -5.80 1.42
N ALA A 164 -0.98 -6.77 0.99
CA ALA A 164 0.19 -6.49 0.15
C ALA A 164 -0.23 -5.96 -1.23
N ALA A 165 -1.30 -6.51 -1.82
CA ALA A 165 -1.86 -6.01 -3.07
C ALA A 165 -2.37 -4.57 -2.96
N ALA A 166 -3.07 -4.24 -1.87
CA ALA A 166 -3.52 -2.88 -1.62
C ALA A 166 -2.33 -1.91 -1.44
N GLN A 167 -1.29 -2.33 -0.71
CA GLN A 167 -0.07 -1.53 -0.56
C GLN A 167 0.66 -1.31 -1.89
N LEU A 168 0.78 -2.36 -2.72
CA LEU A 168 1.42 -2.27 -4.04
C LEU A 168 0.68 -1.29 -4.95
N THR A 169 -0.64 -1.47 -5.11
CA THR A 169 -1.44 -0.59 -5.99
C THR A 169 -1.49 0.83 -5.46
N SER A 170 -1.56 1.05 -4.14
CA SER A 170 -1.46 2.37 -3.53
C SER A 170 -0.12 3.05 -3.80
N LYS A 171 1.00 2.32 -3.71
CA LYS A 171 2.33 2.86 -4.07
C LYS A 171 2.44 3.16 -5.56
N LEU A 172 1.88 2.30 -6.42
CA LEU A 172 1.91 2.51 -7.86
C LEU A 172 1.21 3.80 -8.29
N VAL A 173 0.09 4.14 -7.65
CA VAL A 173 -0.69 5.34 -7.98
C VAL A 173 -0.25 6.58 -7.21
N ALA A 174 0.75 6.46 -6.34
CA ALA A 174 1.25 7.56 -5.53
C ALA A 174 1.92 8.63 -6.41
N PRO A 175 1.89 9.92 -6.02
CA PRO A 175 2.42 11.03 -6.83
C PRO A 175 3.86 10.83 -7.25
N GLU A 176 4.67 10.21 -6.40
CA GLU A 176 6.10 10.00 -6.61
C GLU A 176 6.38 9.09 -7.81
N GLN A 177 5.42 8.25 -8.20
CA GLN A 177 5.55 7.35 -9.35
C GLN A 177 5.14 7.99 -10.67
N SER A 178 4.46 9.14 -10.65
CA SER A 178 4.04 9.88 -11.86
C SER A 178 3.17 9.09 -12.87
N PHE A 179 2.63 7.92 -12.49
CA PHE A 179 1.75 7.13 -13.36
C PHE A 179 0.31 7.64 -13.39
N VAL A 180 -0.11 8.36 -12.34
CA VAL A 180 -1.48 8.82 -12.16
C VAL A 180 -1.52 10.31 -11.88
N SER A 181 -2.32 11.03 -12.68
CA SER A 181 -2.60 12.45 -12.53
C SER A 181 -3.93 12.79 -13.21
N PHE A 182 -4.51 13.95 -12.87
CA PHE A 182 -5.71 14.43 -13.55
C PHE A 182 -5.50 14.62 -15.05
N GLU A 183 -4.30 15.02 -15.47
CA GLU A 183 -3.98 15.18 -16.89
C GLU A 183 -3.98 13.82 -17.62
N GLN A 184 -3.31 12.82 -17.05
CA GLN A 184 -3.31 11.47 -17.61
C GLN A 184 -4.72 10.88 -17.67
N LEU A 185 -5.51 11.03 -16.60
CA LEU A 185 -6.90 10.57 -16.58
C LEU A 185 -7.76 11.22 -17.68
N ARG A 186 -7.59 12.52 -17.93
CA ARG A 186 -8.34 13.24 -18.98
C ARG A 186 -7.93 12.85 -20.39
N LYS A 187 -6.67 12.49 -20.61
CA LYS A 187 -6.16 12.03 -21.92
C LYS A 187 -6.74 10.68 -22.34
N GLN A 188 -7.18 9.86 -21.39
CA GLN A 188 -7.73 8.54 -21.66
C GLN A 188 -9.19 8.63 -22.13
N PRO A 189 -9.67 7.75 -23.03
CA PRO A 189 -11.03 7.80 -23.55
C PRO A 189 -12.08 7.55 -22.45
N SER A 190 -11.76 6.73 -21.45
CA SER A 190 -12.61 6.41 -20.30
C SER A 190 -11.75 6.15 -19.04
N ALA A 191 -12.39 6.15 -17.87
CA ALA A 191 -11.77 5.72 -16.61
C ALA A 191 -11.28 4.27 -16.69
N SER A 192 -12.06 3.37 -17.31
CA SER A 192 -11.63 2.00 -17.55
C SER A 192 -10.38 1.94 -18.45
N GLY A 193 -10.29 2.80 -19.47
CA GLY A 193 -9.06 2.92 -20.28
C GLY A 193 -7.85 3.40 -19.47
N ALA A 194 -8.06 4.31 -18.52
CA ALA A 194 -7.00 4.76 -17.61
C ALA A 194 -6.52 3.63 -16.69
N VAL A 195 -7.43 2.85 -16.11
CA VAL A 195 -7.08 1.67 -15.30
C VAL A 195 -6.34 0.64 -16.15
N ALA A 196 -6.86 0.31 -17.34
CA ALA A 196 -6.25 -0.64 -18.26
C ALA A 196 -4.84 -0.22 -18.71
N SER A 197 -4.54 1.08 -18.77
CA SER A 197 -3.20 1.56 -19.13
C SER A 197 -2.10 1.20 -18.11
N LEU A 198 -2.49 0.89 -16.87
CA LEU A 198 -1.57 0.47 -15.79
C LEU A 198 -1.56 -1.05 -15.57
N GLU A 199 -2.51 -1.78 -16.15
CA GLU A 199 -2.58 -3.25 -16.02
C GLU A 199 -1.30 -3.97 -16.49
N PRO A 200 -0.62 -3.55 -17.58
CA PRO A 200 0.66 -4.16 -17.96
C PRO A 200 1.73 -4.13 -16.85
N ILE A 201 1.70 -3.12 -15.96
CA ILE A 201 2.62 -3.04 -14.83
C ILE A 201 2.32 -4.15 -13.81
N LEU A 202 1.03 -4.38 -13.52
CA LEU A 202 0.60 -5.46 -12.64
C LEU A 202 0.90 -6.84 -13.24
N MET A 203 0.76 -6.99 -14.56
CA MET A 203 1.05 -8.26 -15.24
C MET A 203 2.54 -8.60 -15.18
N MET A 204 3.41 -7.58 -15.28
CA MET A 204 4.86 -7.78 -15.10
C MET A 204 5.20 -8.19 -13.67
N GLU A 205 4.55 -7.59 -12.67
CA GLU A 205 4.71 -8.00 -11.28
C GLU A 205 4.25 -9.45 -11.07
N GLU A 206 3.05 -9.79 -11.55
CA GLU A 206 2.51 -11.15 -11.45
C GLU A 206 3.47 -12.18 -12.06
N LYS A 207 3.94 -11.92 -13.28
CA LYS A 207 4.91 -12.77 -13.97
C LYS A 207 6.18 -12.98 -13.14
N ASN A 208 6.75 -11.90 -12.61
CA ASN A 208 8.01 -11.96 -11.84
C ASN A 208 7.81 -12.69 -10.51
N LEU A 209 6.69 -12.46 -9.82
CA LEU A 209 6.32 -13.14 -8.59
C LEU A 209 6.11 -14.65 -8.81
N LEU A 210 5.39 -15.03 -9.86
CA LEU A 210 5.18 -16.44 -10.22
C LEU A 210 6.49 -17.14 -10.58
N ALA A 211 7.37 -16.49 -11.35
CA ALA A 211 8.68 -17.05 -11.69
C ALA A 211 9.54 -17.28 -10.44
N ALA A 212 9.60 -16.30 -9.53
CA ALA A 212 10.30 -16.44 -8.26
C ALA A 212 9.70 -17.58 -7.41
N GLN A 213 8.37 -17.63 -7.28
CA GLN A 213 7.69 -18.68 -6.53
C GLN A 213 7.98 -20.07 -7.08
N GLN A 214 7.85 -20.25 -8.40
CA GLN A 214 8.11 -21.54 -9.06
C GLN A 214 9.54 -22.02 -8.81
N HIS A 215 10.53 -21.13 -8.91
CA HIS A 215 11.92 -21.48 -8.62
C HIS A 215 12.10 -21.89 -7.16
N GLN A 216 11.60 -21.11 -6.21
CA GLN A 216 11.79 -21.40 -4.78
C GLN A 216 11.04 -22.68 -4.33
N GLU A 217 9.86 -22.94 -4.87
CA GLU A 217 9.17 -24.22 -4.63
C GLU A 217 9.93 -25.41 -5.23
N ALA A 218 10.59 -25.23 -6.38
CA ALA A 218 11.44 -26.26 -6.96
C ALA A 218 12.71 -26.51 -6.11
N ILE A 219 13.29 -25.47 -5.49
CA ILE A 219 14.43 -25.61 -4.56
C ILE A 219 14.05 -26.43 -3.32
N LYS A 220 12.87 -26.19 -2.76
CA LYS A 220 12.37 -26.95 -1.59
C LYS A 220 12.23 -28.46 -1.86
N GLY A 221 11.93 -28.83 -3.11
CA GLY A 221 11.80 -30.23 -3.52
C GLY A 221 13.09 -30.92 -3.96
N GLN A 222 14.24 -30.24 -3.91
CA GLN A 222 15.52 -30.76 -4.40
C GLN A 222 16.45 -31.16 -3.25
N ASP A 223 17.32 -32.14 -3.52
CA ASP A 223 18.46 -32.41 -2.67
C ASP A 223 19.59 -31.43 -3.00
N LEU A 224 19.77 -30.46 -2.13
CA LEU A 224 20.73 -29.38 -2.22
C LEU A 224 22.13 -29.79 -1.74
N ASN A 225 22.36 -31.05 -1.35
CA ASN A 225 23.66 -31.57 -0.93
C ASN A 225 24.46 -32.24 -2.06
N GLN A 226 23.99 -32.14 -3.30
CA GLN A 226 24.66 -32.70 -4.47
C GLN A 226 24.78 -31.70 -5.64
N GLY A 227 25.60 -32.06 -6.62
CA GLY A 227 25.73 -31.34 -7.89
C GLY A 227 26.16 -29.89 -7.73
N ILE A 228 25.45 -28.97 -8.41
CA ILE A 228 25.74 -27.53 -8.37
C ILE A 228 25.48 -26.92 -6.99
N TYR A 229 24.57 -27.51 -6.20
CA TYR A 229 24.18 -26.99 -4.88
C TYR A 229 25.14 -27.34 -3.75
N ALA A 230 26.06 -28.28 -3.98
CA ALA A 230 27.07 -28.71 -3.02
C ALA A 230 28.44 -28.05 -3.22
N LYS A 231 28.60 -27.21 -4.24
CA LYS A 231 29.91 -26.59 -4.53
C LYS A 231 30.26 -25.57 -3.45
N THR A 232 31.48 -25.69 -2.94
CA THR A 232 32.01 -24.82 -1.89
C THR A 232 32.99 -23.80 -2.46
N LEU A 233 33.17 -22.70 -1.73
CA LEU A 233 34.17 -21.68 -2.06
C LEU A 233 35.52 -22.02 -1.41
N SER A 234 36.62 -21.86 -2.16
CA SER A 234 37.97 -22.11 -1.64
C SER A 234 38.30 -21.18 -0.47
N GLU A 235 38.88 -21.74 0.60
CA GLU A 235 39.25 -20.99 1.81
C GLU A 235 40.25 -19.87 1.53
N ASP A 236 41.23 -20.10 0.66
CA ASP A 236 42.20 -19.08 0.27
C ASP A 236 41.56 -17.85 -0.39
N PHE A 237 40.33 -17.98 -0.94
CA PHE A 237 39.65 -16.89 -1.62
C PHE A 237 38.91 -15.94 -0.66
N TYR A 238 38.26 -16.48 0.39
CA TYR A 238 37.45 -15.68 1.32
C TYR A 238 38.10 -15.49 2.70
N ASN A 239 39.00 -16.40 3.11
CA ASN A 239 39.70 -16.39 4.39
C ASN A 239 41.23 -16.40 4.21
N PRO A 240 41.83 -15.38 3.55
CA PRO A 240 43.28 -15.33 3.36
C PRO A 240 44.06 -15.19 4.68
N GLY A 241 43.38 -14.71 5.75
CA GLY A 241 43.94 -14.61 7.10
C GLY A 241 44.01 -15.93 7.86
N LYS A 242 43.49 -17.04 7.30
CA LYS A 242 43.48 -18.38 7.91
C LYS A 242 42.85 -18.41 9.31
N LEU A 243 41.74 -17.68 9.46
CA LEU A 243 40.91 -17.70 10.66
C LEU A 243 40.40 -19.13 10.90
N THR A 244 40.44 -19.60 12.14
CA THR A 244 40.09 -20.99 12.50
C THR A 244 38.71 -21.13 13.14
N ASP A 245 38.19 -20.06 13.74
CA ASP A 245 36.84 -20.03 14.30
C ASP A 245 35.79 -19.93 13.19
N ASP A 246 34.76 -20.78 13.25
CA ASP A 246 33.74 -20.84 12.19
C ASP A 246 32.91 -19.55 12.09
N VAL A 247 32.72 -18.81 13.20
CA VAL A 247 32.04 -17.52 13.16
C VAL A 247 32.87 -16.50 12.39
N ASP A 248 34.18 -16.50 12.61
CA ASP A 248 35.11 -15.61 11.91
C ASP A 248 35.23 -16.00 10.43
N LYS A 249 35.23 -17.30 10.10
CA LYS A 249 35.18 -17.78 8.70
C LYS A 249 33.89 -17.36 8.01
N ALA A 250 32.75 -17.49 8.69
CA ALA A 250 31.45 -17.05 8.16
C ALA A 250 31.41 -15.53 7.92
N ALA A 251 31.89 -14.73 8.87
CA ALA A 251 32.00 -13.28 8.71
C ALA A 251 32.89 -12.90 7.51
N ALA A 252 34.02 -13.61 7.32
CA ALA A 252 34.91 -13.41 6.18
C ALA A 252 34.26 -13.73 4.84
N TRP A 253 33.48 -14.81 4.78
CA TRP A 253 32.73 -15.18 3.58
C TRP A 253 31.67 -14.12 3.23
N ILE A 254 30.86 -13.69 4.21
CA ILE A 254 29.84 -12.65 4.00
C ILE A 254 30.49 -11.33 3.57
N LEU A 255 31.58 -10.92 4.23
CA LEU A 255 32.28 -9.69 3.89
C LEU A 255 32.89 -9.76 2.49
N LYS A 256 33.52 -10.88 2.11
CA LYS A 256 34.11 -11.06 0.78
C LYS A 256 33.07 -10.94 -0.33
N ALA A 257 31.85 -11.42 -0.08
CA ALA A 257 30.75 -11.36 -1.02
C ALA A 257 29.96 -10.03 -0.96
N SER A 258 30.33 -9.12 -0.07
CA SER A 258 29.71 -7.79 0.09
C SER A 258 30.64 -6.71 -0.47
N THR A 259 30.09 -5.73 -1.20
CA THR A 259 30.88 -4.69 -1.89
C THR A 259 31.23 -3.48 -1.02
N SER A 260 30.82 -3.46 0.26
CA SER A 260 31.00 -2.35 1.20
C SER A 260 32.09 -2.63 2.24
N GLY A 261 33.11 -1.76 2.32
CA GLY A 261 34.29 -1.96 3.18
C GLY A 261 34.20 -1.39 4.61
N GLY A 262 35.02 -1.93 5.52
CA GLY A 262 35.50 -1.27 6.74
C GLY A 262 34.73 -1.59 8.04
N ASN A 263 33.45 -1.21 8.13
CA ASN A 263 32.66 -1.30 9.38
C ASN A 263 31.72 -2.52 9.46
N GLU A 264 31.59 -3.28 8.37
CA GLU A 264 30.65 -4.40 8.28
C GLU A 264 31.13 -5.65 9.04
N TRP A 265 32.45 -5.85 9.20
CA TRP A 265 33.00 -7.05 9.87
C TRP A 265 32.50 -7.17 11.31
N SER A 266 32.69 -6.13 12.13
CA SER A 266 32.29 -6.14 13.54
C SER A 266 30.80 -6.33 13.69
N ASN A 267 30.00 -5.75 12.79
CA ASN A 267 28.55 -5.95 12.77
C ASN A 267 28.19 -7.41 12.45
N PHE A 268 28.76 -8.00 11.38
CA PHE A 268 28.51 -9.39 11.01
C PHE A 268 28.91 -10.34 12.13
N THR A 269 30.12 -10.22 12.69
CA THR A 269 30.57 -11.08 13.79
C THR A 269 29.67 -10.92 15.02
N ALA A 270 29.25 -9.71 15.37
CA ALA A 270 28.34 -9.50 16.50
C ALA A 270 26.97 -10.15 16.27
N LEU A 271 26.38 -9.96 15.09
CA LEU A 271 25.10 -10.57 14.72
C LEU A 271 25.19 -12.10 14.66
N LEU A 272 26.25 -12.65 14.08
CA LEU A 272 26.49 -14.10 14.03
C LEU A 272 26.61 -14.68 15.45
N LYS A 273 27.41 -14.08 16.33
CA LYS A 273 27.56 -14.56 17.72
C LYS A 273 26.25 -14.50 18.49
N GLU A 274 25.49 -13.41 18.35
CA GLU A 274 24.21 -13.24 19.03
C GLU A 274 23.15 -14.22 18.52
N TYR A 275 22.90 -14.25 17.20
CA TYR A 275 21.80 -15.02 16.62
C TYR A 275 22.09 -16.52 16.55
N THR A 276 23.35 -16.95 16.67
CA THR A 276 23.67 -18.37 16.84
C THR A 276 23.12 -18.90 18.17
N HIS A 277 23.07 -18.08 19.23
CA HIS A 277 22.76 -18.53 20.59
C HIS A 277 21.44 -18.01 21.17
N ASN A 278 20.79 -17.02 20.54
CA ASN A 278 19.59 -16.38 21.09
C ASN A 278 18.27 -17.17 20.89
N GLY A 279 18.31 -18.29 20.17
CA GLY A 279 17.14 -19.14 19.93
C GLY A 279 16.04 -18.52 19.06
N LYS A 280 16.27 -17.35 18.43
CA LYS A 280 15.28 -16.75 17.55
C LYS A 280 15.02 -17.62 16.32
N ASP A 281 13.76 -17.72 15.95
CA ASP A 281 13.33 -18.46 14.78
C ASP A 281 13.72 -17.72 13.49
N LEU A 282 14.49 -18.39 12.63
CA LEU A 282 14.98 -17.84 11.35
C LEU A 282 13.97 -18.02 10.20
N THR A 283 12.87 -18.75 10.41
CA THR A 283 11.74 -18.78 9.47
C THR A 283 10.63 -17.80 9.84
N ASP A 284 10.79 -17.02 10.92
CA ASP A 284 9.82 -16.00 11.31
C ASP A 284 10.10 -14.67 10.58
N SER A 285 9.12 -14.20 9.81
CA SER A 285 9.27 -12.98 9.00
C SER A 285 9.52 -11.70 9.80
N GLN A 286 9.04 -11.61 11.06
CA GLN A 286 9.29 -10.47 11.94
C GLN A 286 10.72 -10.51 12.49
N ASN A 287 11.20 -11.69 12.89
CA ASN A 287 12.60 -11.86 13.28
C ASN A 287 13.55 -11.49 12.14
N LEU A 288 13.21 -11.87 10.90
CA LEU A 288 14.02 -11.50 9.73
C LEU A 288 14.04 -9.99 9.49
N LYS A 289 12.91 -9.29 9.67
CA LYS A 289 12.86 -7.82 9.56
C LYS A 289 13.71 -7.13 10.62
N GLU A 290 13.66 -7.61 11.87
CA GLU A 290 14.49 -7.07 12.95
C GLU A 290 15.99 -7.28 12.66
N LEU A 291 16.36 -8.50 12.25
CA LEU A 291 17.74 -8.82 11.90
C LEU A 291 18.22 -8.00 10.71
N HIS A 292 17.40 -7.86 9.65
CA HIS A 292 17.73 -7.05 8.48
C HIS A 292 17.94 -5.58 8.83
N HIS A 293 17.09 -5.00 9.70
CA HIS A 293 17.23 -3.62 10.15
C HIS A 293 18.57 -3.34 10.84
N ARG A 294 19.08 -4.33 11.60
CA ARG A 294 20.40 -4.24 12.25
C ARG A 294 21.56 -4.52 11.30
N LEU A 295 21.34 -5.38 10.31
CA LEU A 295 22.33 -5.75 9.32
C LEU A 295 22.60 -4.62 8.32
N VAL A 296 21.55 -3.90 7.93
CA VAL A 296 21.59 -2.87 6.89
C VAL A 296 21.00 -1.58 7.46
N PRO A 297 21.77 -0.84 8.30
CA PRO A 297 21.30 0.42 8.85
C PRO A 297 21.15 1.47 7.75
N ASN A 298 20.23 2.42 7.94
CA ASN A 298 20.05 3.61 7.09
C ASN A 298 19.63 3.32 5.64
N ILE A 299 18.67 2.41 5.44
CA ILE A 299 18.06 2.24 4.12
C ILE A 299 17.26 3.49 3.77
N GLU A 300 17.76 4.29 2.82
CA GLU A 300 17.07 5.47 2.29
C GLU A 300 15.96 5.11 1.28
N ARG A 301 15.93 3.87 0.79
CA ARG A 301 14.95 3.41 -0.21
C ARG A 301 13.78 2.69 0.44
N ASP A 302 12.63 3.36 0.44
CA ASP A 302 11.37 2.84 0.98
C ASP A 302 10.63 1.89 0.04
N TYR A 303 10.86 1.97 -1.28
CA TYR A 303 10.08 1.22 -2.26
C TYR A 303 10.85 0.94 -3.55
N ARG A 304 10.78 -0.31 -4.01
CA ARG A 304 11.17 -0.73 -5.36
C ARG A 304 9.90 -1.23 -6.06
N GLY A 305 9.46 -0.53 -7.10
CA GLY A 305 8.29 -0.93 -7.89
C GLY A 305 8.54 -2.11 -8.83
N PRO A 306 7.49 -2.60 -9.50
CA PRO A 306 7.61 -3.66 -10.51
C PRO A 306 8.62 -3.31 -11.60
N ALA A 307 9.38 -4.31 -12.05
CA ALA A 307 10.41 -4.12 -13.07
C ALA A 307 9.79 -4.00 -14.49
N ILE A 308 9.48 -2.75 -14.89
CA ILE A 308 8.86 -2.46 -16.20
C ILE A 308 9.86 -2.27 -17.35
N SER A 309 11.17 -2.23 -17.06
CA SER A 309 12.24 -2.00 -18.05
C SER A 309 13.02 -3.25 -18.42
N GLY A 310 12.36 -4.42 -18.40
CA GLY A 310 12.96 -5.71 -18.81
C GLY A 310 13.63 -6.51 -17.69
N GLY A 311 13.58 -6.05 -16.44
CA GLY A 311 14.05 -6.81 -15.29
C GLY A 311 13.04 -7.89 -14.84
N SER A 312 13.54 -8.93 -14.18
CA SER A 312 12.76 -10.04 -13.61
C SER A 312 12.52 -9.91 -12.10
N LEU A 313 13.07 -8.87 -11.47
CA LEU A 313 12.95 -8.69 -10.03
C LEU A 313 11.52 -8.32 -9.63
N PRO A 314 10.96 -8.97 -8.59
CA PRO A 314 9.72 -8.51 -7.97
C PRO A 314 9.86 -7.13 -7.33
N SER A 315 8.72 -6.43 -7.20
CA SER A 315 8.64 -5.26 -6.32
C SER A 315 9.02 -5.64 -4.88
N SER A 316 9.47 -4.66 -4.09
CA SER A 316 9.81 -4.92 -2.69
C SER A 316 8.60 -5.37 -1.86
N ILE A 317 7.39 -4.92 -2.21
CA ILE A 317 6.14 -5.30 -1.51
C ILE A 317 5.76 -6.74 -1.87
N GLY A 318 5.70 -7.06 -3.17
CA GLY A 318 5.35 -8.40 -3.64
C GLY A 318 6.37 -9.44 -3.18
N GLY A 319 7.66 -9.13 -3.29
CA GLY A 319 8.74 -9.99 -2.81
C GLY A 319 8.67 -10.25 -1.31
N ALA A 320 8.41 -9.22 -0.49
CA ALA A 320 8.30 -9.37 0.96
C ALA A 320 7.11 -10.28 1.36
N ALA A 321 5.99 -10.14 0.67
CA ALA A 321 4.80 -10.92 0.92
C ALA A 321 4.98 -12.39 0.54
N LEU A 322 5.57 -12.68 -0.62
CA LEU A 322 5.89 -14.05 -1.01
C LEU A 322 6.93 -14.68 -0.09
N LEU A 323 7.97 -13.93 0.30
CA LEU A 323 8.94 -14.41 1.28
C LEU A 323 8.24 -14.81 2.59
N ALA A 324 7.41 -13.94 3.17
CA ALA A 324 6.71 -14.24 4.42
C ALA A 324 5.88 -15.54 4.33
N ARG A 325 5.11 -15.71 3.26
CA ARG A 325 4.31 -16.93 3.04
C ARG A 325 5.17 -18.16 2.81
N HIS A 326 6.27 -18.04 2.07
CA HIS A 326 7.14 -19.18 1.77
C HIS A 326 7.87 -19.67 3.02
N LEU A 327 8.32 -18.76 3.89
CA LEU A 327 8.97 -19.11 5.16
C LEU A 327 8.08 -19.97 6.06
N GLU A 328 6.76 -19.73 6.06
CA GLU A 328 5.79 -20.55 6.81
C GLU A 328 5.70 -22.00 6.30
N THR A 329 6.21 -22.29 5.10
CA THR A 329 6.20 -23.64 4.50
C THR A 329 7.49 -24.41 4.70
N LEU A 330 8.54 -23.78 5.24
CA LEU A 330 9.84 -24.42 5.41
C LEU A 330 9.86 -25.30 6.67
N ASP A 331 10.50 -26.46 6.55
CA ASP A 331 10.78 -27.32 7.71
C ASP A 331 12.04 -26.82 8.42
N LYS A 332 11.87 -26.35 9.66
CA LYS A 332 12.95 -25.76 10.47
C LYS A 332 14.00 -26.80 10.86
N GLU A 333 13.62 -28.07 10.87
CA GLU A 333 14.49 -29.20 11.20
C GLU A 333 15.17 -29.80 9.95
N ASP A 334 14.86 -29.30 8.74
CA ASP A 334 15.54 -29.74 7.52
C ASP A 334 17.03 -29.38 7.62
N PRO A 335 17.97 -30.35 7.50
CA PRO A 335 19.40 -30.07 7.50
C PRO A 335 19.86 -29.07 6.41
N GLN A 336 19.02 -28.82 5.41
CA GLN A 336 19.28 -27.93 4.28
C GLN A 336 18.57 -26.57 4.41
N ILE A 337 17.93 -26.29 5.55
CA ILE A 337 17.17 -25.06 5.81
C ILE A 337 17.99 -23.80 5.53
N GLY A 338 19.30 -23.81 5.80
CA GLY A 338 20.19 -22.70 5.50
C GLY A 338 20.22 -22.31 4.02
N LYS A 339 20.29 -23.30 3.13
CA LYS A 339 20.28 -23.08 1.68
C LYS A 339 18.91 -22.61 1.20
N GLN A 340 17.83 -23.15 1.78
CA GLN A 340 16.46 -22.74 1.49
C GLN A 340 16.19 -21.29 1.93
N LEU A 341 16.64 -20.89 3.12
CA LEU A 341 16.56 -19.51 3.61
C LEU A 341 17.35 -18.54 2.74
N PHE A 342 18.58 -18.90 2.36
CA PHE A 342 19.38 -18.13 1.42
C PHE A 342 18.64 -17.95 0.08
N ALA A 343 18.16 -19.06 -0.50
CA ALA A 343 17.46 -19.08 -1.77
C ALA A 343 16.22 -18.17 -1.74
N ALA A 344 15.38 -18.32 -0.71
CA ALA A 344 14.14 -17.58 -0.57
C ALA A 344 14.37 -16.08 -0.37
N VAL A 345 15.27 -15.67 0.53
CA VAL A 345 15.50 -14.24 0.82
C VAL A 345 16.07 -13.52 -0.40
N VAL A 346 17.04 -14.13 -1.09
CA VAL A 346 17.65 -13.53 -2.27
C VAL A 346 16.69 -13.59 -3.46
N GLY A 347 16.06 -14.74 -3.70
CA GLY A 347 15.22 -15.02 -4.86
C GLY A 347 13.89 -14.26 -4.88
N PHE A 348 13.19 -14.15 -3.75
CA PHE A 348 12.00 -13.28 -3.66
C PHE A 348 12.35 -11.80 -3.57
N HIS A 349 13.59 -11.49 -3.20
CA HIS A 349 14.09 -10.11 -3.13
C HIS A 349 13.23 -9.23 -2.20
N GLY A 350 12.80 -9.80 -1.07
CA GLY A 350 11.79 -9.23 -0.16
C GLY A 350 12.22 -7.98 0.61
N PHE A 351 13.48 -7.60 0.56
CA PHE A 351 13.98 -6.34 1.09
C PHE A 351 14.31 -5.34 -0.05
N THR A 352 14.22 -4.04 0.23
CA THR A 352 14.55 -2.99 -0.74
C THR A 352 16.04 -2.98 -1.09
N ASP A 353 16.89 -3.31 -0.12
CA ASP A 353 18.33 -3.53 -0.27
C ASP A 353 18.82 -4.64 0.68
N GLY A 354 20.02 -5.17 0.45
CA GLY A 354 20.71 -6.06 1.39
C GLY A 354 20.26 -7.52 1.38
N ASN A 355 19.46 -7.95 0.39
CA ASN A 355 18.99 -9.34 0.29
C ASN A 355 20.15 -10.35 0.25
N GLY A 356 21.22 -10.06 -0.49
CA GLY A 356 22.42 -10.91 -0.52
C GLY A 356 23.12 -11.02 0.85
N ARG A 357 23.27 -9.91 1.57
CA ARG A 357 23.84 -9.90 2.93
C ARG A 357 22.96 -10.71 3.89
N MET A 358 21.65 -10.50 3.82
CA MET A 358 20.68 -11.18 4.67
C MET A 358 20.63 -12.69 4.39
N GLY A 359 20.57 -13.10 3.12
CA GLY A 359 20.57 -14.52 2.74
C GLY A 359 21.84 -15.23 3.21
N ARG A 360 23.02 -14.63 3.01
CA ARG A 360 24.29 -15.22 3.47
C ARG A 360 24.38 -15.27 4.99
N LEU A 361 23.89 -14.24 5.68
CA LEU A 361 23.83 -14.23 7.14
C LEU A 361 22.94 -15.37 7.66
N LEU A 362 21.77 -15.59 7.07
CA LEU A 362 20.88 -16.67 7.48
C LEU A 362 21.48 -18.05 7.24
N TYR A 363 22.11 -18.25 6.07
CA TYR A 363 22.84 -19.48 5.78
C TYR A 363 23.96 -19.75 6.80
N ALA A 364 24.76 -18.72 7.11
CA ALA A 364 25.81 -18.83 8.10
C ALA A 364 25.25 -19.15 9.49
N LEU A 365 24.18 -18.49 9.91
CA LEU A 365 23.54 -18.74 11.21
C LEU A 365 23.04 -20.17 11.36
N THR A 366 22.44 -20.74 10.32
CA THR A 366 21.99 -22.14 10.35
C THR A 366 23.14 -23.12 10.42
N GLU A 367 24.23 -22.88 9.68
CA GLU A 367 25.44 -23.70 9.73
C GLU A 367 26.09 -23.64 11.12
N LEU A 368 26.24 -22.43 11.68
CA LEU A 368 26.84 -22.23 13.00
C LEU A 368 26.01 -22.85 14.13
N ARG A 369 24.68 -22.83 14.04
CA ARG A 369 23.80 -23.55 14.97
C ARG A 369 23.98 -25.07 14.90
N ALA A 370 24.43 -25.59 13.76
CA ALA A 370 24.83 -26.98 13.58
C ALA A 370 26.30 -27.25 13.99
N GLY A 371 27.04 -26.24 14.46
CA GLY A 371 28.42 -26.38 14.93
C GLY A 371 29.45 -26.52 13.82
N GLN A 372 29.15 -26.02 12.62
CA GLN A 372 30.06 -26.06 11.47
C GLN A 372 29.91 -24.80 10.60
N PHE A 373 30.80 -24.59 9.64
CA PHE A 373 30.58 -23.62 8.57
C PHE A 373 31.22 -24.05 7.25
N THR A 374 30.38 -24.23 6.23
CA THR A 374 30.81 -24.50 4.85
C THR A 374 30.40 -23.38 3.90
N PRO A 375 31.33 -22.64 3.27
CA PRO A 375 30.99 -21.49 2.42
C PRO A 375 30.40 -21.92 1.06
N LEU A 376 29.28 -21.33 0.65
CA LEU A 376 28.71 -21.56 -0.67
C LEU A 376 29.57 -20.93 -1.76
N SER A 377 29.76 -21.65 -2.87
CA SER A 377 30.35 -21.09 -4.09
C SER A 377 29.41 -20.08 -4.76
N VAL A 378 29.94 -19.17 -5.57
CA VAL A 378 29.13 -18.23 -6.38
C VAL A 378 28.16 -18.97 -7.30
N THR A 379 28.56 -20.11 -7.89
CA THR A 379 27.67 -20.90 -8.74
C THR A 379 26.53 -21.56 -7.97
N THR A 380 26.79 -21.95 -6.72
CA THR A 380 25.77 -22.47 -5.79
C THR A 380 24.77 -21.39 -5.43
N GLU A 381 25.27 -20.21 -5.05
CA GLU A 381 24.42 -19.06 -4.73
C GLU A 381 23.47 -18.75 -5.90
N ASN A 382 24.01 -18.59 -7.11
CA ASN A 382 23.24 -18.30 -8.32
C ASN A 382 22.17 -19.37 -8.60
N ALA A 383 22.51 -20.65 -8.44
CA ALA A 383 21.58 -21.75 -8.65
C ALA A 383 20.46 -21.78 -7.60
N LEU A 384 20.78 -21.45 -6.34
CA LEU A 384 19.80 -21.40 -5.25
C LEU A 384 18.79 -20.27 -5.46
N HIS A 385 19.26 -19.04 -5.68
CA HIS A 385 18.34 -17.90 -5.72
C HIS A 385 17.67 -17.68 -7.08
N GLY A 386 18.22 -18.22 -8.18
CA GLY A 386 17.57 -18.21 -9.51
C GLY A 386 17.43 -16.83 -10.17
N ILE A 387 18.28 -15.88 -9.77
CA ILE A 387 18.29 -14.52 -10.35
C ILE A 387 19.42 -14.46 -11.39
N HIS A 388 19.07 -14.01 -12.60
CA HIS A 388 19.96 -13.94 -13.76
C HIS A 388 19.93 -12.56 -14.41
#